data_AF-A0A956L2K2-F1
#
_entry.id   AF-A0A956L2K2-F1
#
_cell.length_a   1.000
_cell.length_b   1.000
_cell.length_c   1.000
_cell.angle_alpha   90.00
_cell.angle_beta   90.00
_cell.angle_gamma   90.00
#
_symmetry.space_group_name_H-M   'P 1'
#
loop_
_entity.id
_entity.type
_entity.pdbx_description
1 polymer ?
#
loop_
_entity_poly.entity_id
_entity_poly.type
_entity_poly.pdbx_seq_one_letter_code
_entity_poly.pdbx_strand_id
1 'polypeptide(L)'
;MRSVLENLGRPAHVGLAYDVWATFAASGQEAGKIGDHAKGKWLAGVRGIPIDPDYAQAFERWRRGFDDEGLVQEVETSGRLLVGHGNPSVVDVGLTVHHTWGVPVIPGSALEGVLASYVAREVGGTDDEGDPIRRKLRGPRWERGVMVEPPGELYAALFGMPEVAGGDGVEAGGGRRGAVCFHDALLVPEGRVLPLARDVITVHQKPYYDG
;
A
#
# COMPACT_ATOMS: atom_id res chain seq x y z
N MET A 1 5.26 14.93 -28.22
CA MET A 1 4.31 13.85 -27.92
C MET A 1 3.24 14.25 -26.89
N ARG A 2 3.56 15.00 -25.81
CA ARG A 2 2.57 15.40 -24.78
C ARG A 2 1.72 16.64 -25.07
N SER A 3 2.07 17.50 -26.04
CA SER A 3 1.18 18.59 -26.52
C SER A 3 -0.15 18.07 -27.09
N VAL A 4 -0.21 16.79 -27.46
CA VAL A 4 -1.45 16.13 -27.89
C VAL A 4 -2.39 15.88 -26.72
N LEU A 5 -1.87 15.65 -25.51
CA LEU A 5 -2.68 15.39 -24.31
C LEU A 5 -3.49 16.62 -23.86
N GLU A 6 -2.96 17.83 -24.09
CA GLU A 6 -3.66 19.08 -23.81
C GLU A 6 -5.00 19.17 -24.58
N ASN A 7 -5.08 18.52 -25.75
CA ASN A 7 -6.26 18.49 -26.60
C ASN A 7 -7.18 17.27 -26.37
N LEU A 8 -6.73 16.25 -25.63
CA LEU A 8 -7.46 14.99 -25.43
C LEU A 8 -8.33 14.97 -24.16
N GLY A 9 -8.26 16.02 -23.33
CA GLY A 9 -9.00 16.09 -22.08
C GLY A 9 -8.45 15.13 -21.00
N ARG A 10 -9.26 14.87 -19.96
CA ARG A 10 -8.89 13.98 -18.85
C ARG A 10 -9.31 12.54 -19.18
N PRO A 11 -8.46 11.52 -18.90
CA PRO A 11 -8.86 10.14 -19.12
C PRO A 11 -9.91 9.73 -18.07
N ALA A 12 -10.77 8.76 -18.42
CA ALA A 12 -11.79 8.21 -17.53
C ALA A 12 -11.24 7.18 -16.52
N HIS A 13 -9.94 7.19 -16.25
CA HIS A 13 -9.25 6.26 -15.35
C HIS A 13 -8.33 7.04 -14.40
N VAL A 14 -8.49 6.84 -13.09
CA VAL A 14 -7.76 7.63 -12.08
C VAL A 14 -6.26 7.47 -12.21
N GLY A 15 -5.73 6.25 -12.32
CA GLY A 15 -4.27 6.05 -12.44
C GLY A 15 -3.69 6.70 -13.70
N LEU A 16 -4.44 6.73 -14.80
CA LEU A 16 -3.98 7.39 -16.03
C LEU A 16 -4.00 8.91 -15.86
N ALA A 17 -5.06 9.45 -15.24
CA ALA A 17 -5.17 10.87 -14.96
C ALA A 17 -4.09 11.31 -13.96
N TYR A 18 -3.90 10.56 -12.88
CA TYR A 18 -3.05 10.96 -11.77
C TYR A 18 -1.56 10.81 -12.09
N ASP A 19 -1.16 9.69 -12.71
CA ASP A 19 0.26 9.34 -12.86
C ASP A 19 0.83 9.66 -14.25
N VAL A 20 0.00 9.65 -15.30
CA VAL A 20 0.49 9.65 -16.69
C VAL A 20 0.11 10.92 -17.46
N TRP A 21 -1.14 11.37 -17.36
CA TRP A 21 -1.71 12.43 -18.21
C TRP A 21 -1.72 13.81 -17.57
N ALA A 22 -1.36 13.92 -16.30
CA ALA A 22 -1.33 15.21 -15.63
C ALA A 22 -0.29 16.13 -16.30
N THR A 23 -0.74 17.33 -16.68
CA THR A 23 0.13 18.37 -17.25
C THR A 23 0.93 19.04 -16.14
N PHE A 24 2.21 19.26 -16.39
CA PHE A 24 3.13 19.88 -15.45
C PHE A 24 3.96 20.96 -16.15
N ALA A 25 4.54 21.87 -15.38
CA ALA A 25 5.42 22.91 -15.92
C ALA A 25 6.71 22.27 -16.49
N ALA A 26 7.05 22.56 -17.74
CA ALA A 26 8.23 21.98 -18.40
C ALA A 26 9.56 22.60 -17.93
N SER A 27 9.52 23.79 -17.34
CA SER A 27 10.68 24.55 -16.89
C SER A 27 10.32 25.50 -15.74
N GLY A 28 11.33 26.04 -15.06
CA GLY A 28 11.15 26.93 -13.90
C GLY A 28 11.22 26.20 -12.56
N GLN A 29 10.92 26.88 -11.46
CA GLN A 29 11.00 26.31 -10.10
C GLN A 29 9.97 25.19 -9.85
N GLU A 30 8.91 25.12 -10.65
CA GLU A 30 7.89 24.08 -10.60
C GLU A 30 8.09 23.00 -11.68
N ALA A 31 9.27 22.92 -12.29
CA ALA A 31 9.54 21.94 -13.35
C ALA A 31 9.23 20.51 -12.88
N GLY A 32 8.38 19.80 -13.63
CA GLY A 32 7.92 18.45 -13.27
C GLY A 32 6.69 18.39 -12.37
N LYS A 33 6.14 19.53 -11.93
CA LYS A 33 4.96 19.60 -11.07
C LYS A 33 3.77 20.28 -11.75
N ILE A 34 2.56 19.93 -11.32
CA ILE A 34 1.40 20.74 -11.65
C ILE A 34 1.48 22.06 -10.87
N GLY A 35 1.32 23.19 -11.57
CA GLY A 35 1.34 24.50 -10.91
C GLY A 35 0.17 24.65 -9.92
N ASP A 36 0.40 25.38 -8.82
CA ASP A 36 -0.52 25.47 -7.69
C ASP A 36 -1.94 25.93 -8.08
N HIS A 37 -2.04 26.88 -9.01
CA HIS A 37 -3.33 27.37 -9.53
C HIS A 37 -4.13 26.31 -10.30
N ALA A 38 -3.45 25.36 -10.95
CA ALA A 38 -4.08 24.29 -11.72
C ALA A 38 -4.36 23.03 -10.88
N LYS A 39 -3.58 22.80 -9.81
CA LYS A 39 -3.67 21.63 -8.93
C LYS A 39 -5.08 21.40 -8.39
N GLY A 40 -5.73 22.45 -7.89
CA GLY A 40 -7.09 22.36 -7.34
C GLY A 40 -8.13 21.90 -8.37
N LYS A 41 -8.10 22.47 -9.59
CA LYS A 41 -9.01 22.12 -10.69
C LYS A 41 -8.74 20.69 -11.18
N TRP A 42 -7.48 20.28 -11.26
CA TRP A 42 -7.09 18.93 -11.66
C TRP A 42 -7.62 17.88 -10.68
N LEU A 43 -7.36 18.06 -9.38
CA LEU A 43 -7.80 17.12 -8.33
C LEU A 43 -9.33 17.03 -8.25
N ALA A 44 -10.05 18.15 -8.37
CA ALA A 44 -11.51 18.13 -8.45
C ALA A 44 -12.00 17.30 -9.64
N GLY A 45 -11.25 17.37 -10.74
CA GLY A 45 -11.49 16.61 -11.94
C GLY A 45 -11.23 15.10 -11.81
N VAL A 46 -10.12 14.72 -11.17
CA VAL A 46 -9.80 13.32 -10.90
C VAL A 46 -10.85 12.70 -9.96
N ARG A 47 -11.27 13.44 -8.93
CA ARG A 47 -12.34 13.01 -8.02
C ARG A 47 -13.69 12.77 -8.72
N GLY A 48 -13.93 13.46 -9.84
CA GLY A 48 -15.15 13.30 -10.63
C GLY A 48 -15.13 12.10 -11.58
N ILE A 49 -14.05 11.33 -11.65
CA ILE A 49 -13.98 10.11 -12.47
C ILE A 49 -14.88 9.06 -11.82
N PRO A 50 -15.86 8.49 -12.55
CA PRO A 50 -16.72 7.44 -12.01
C PRO A 50 -15.97 6.10 -11.96
N ILE A 51 -16.47 5.18 -11.14
CA ILE A 51 -16.08 3.77 -11.20
C ILE A 51 -16.48 3.21 -12.57
N ASP A 52 -15.58 2.43 -13.16
CA ASP A 52 -15.82 1.72 -14.41
C ASP A 52 -17.03 0.77 -14.26
N PRO A 53 -18.01 0.77 -15.20
CA PRO A 53 -19.17 -0.10 -15.13
C PRO A 53 -18.85 -1.59 -14.96
N ASP A 54 -17.72 -2.06 -15.51
CA ASP A 54 -17.37 -3.48 -15.52
C ASP A 54 -16.62 -3.90 -14.25
N TYR A 55 -16.22 -2.94 -13.40
CA TYR A 55 -15.52 -3.22 -12.16
C TYR A 55 -16.29 -4.15 -11.24
N ALA A 56 -17.61 -3.95 -11.10
CA ALA A 56 -18.44 -4.78 -10.21
C ALA A 56 -18.40 -6.27 -10.61
N GLN A 57 -18.40 -6.54 -11.92
CA GLN A 57 -18.31 -7.92 -12.43
C GLN A 57 -16.91 -8.51 -12.20
N ALA A 58 -15.86 -7.70 -12.33
CA ALA A 58 -14.49 -8.12 -12.05
C ALA A 58 -14.24 -8.38 -10.56
N PHE A 59 -14.75 -7.50 -9.69
CA PHE A 59 -14.71 -7.65 -8.24
C PHE A 59 -15.40 -8.94 -7.80
N GLU A 60 -16.60 -9.23 -8.30
CA GLU A 60 -17.31 -10.46 -7.92
C GLU A 60 -16.58 -11.72 -8.40
N ARG A 61 -15.98 -11.68 -9.61
CA ARG A 61 -15.14 -12.79 -10.09
C ARG A 61 -13.91 -13.00 -9.21
N TRP A 62 -13.25 -11.92 -8.82
CA TRP A 62 -12.12 -11.96 -7.90
C TRP A 62 -12.53 -12.51 -6.53
N ARG A 63 -13.64 -12.03 -5.97
CA ARG A 63 -14.18 -12.44 -4.66
C ARG A 63 -14.49 -13.94 -4.62
N ARG A 64 -15.13 -14.46 -5.66
CA ARG A 64 -15.42 -15.90 -5.80
C ARG A 64 -14.18 -16.77 -5.90
N GLY A 65 -13.04 -16.20 -6.29
CA GLY A 65 -11.76 -16.91 -6.30
C GLY A 65 -11.30 -17.37 -4.92
N PHE A 66 -11.96 -16.91 -3.85
CA PHE A 66 -11.63 -17.22 -2.46
C PHE A 66 -12.65 -18.12 -1.75
N ASP A 67 -13.73 -18.55 -2.42
CA ASP A 67 -14.84 -19.25 -1.76
C ASP A 67 -14.43 -20.57 -1.07
N ASP A 68 -13.40 -21.26 -1.57
CA ASP A 68 -12.99 -22.58 -1.06
C ASP A 68 -11.94 -22.54 0.07
N GLU A 69 -10.99 -21.58 0.02
CA GLU A 69 -9.81 -21.58 0.91
C GLU A 69 -9.45 -20.20 1.48
N GLY A 70 -10.16 -19.13 1.10
CA GLY A 70 -9.84 -17.77 1.52
C GLY A 70 -10.69 -17.27 2.69
N LEU A 71 -10.05 -16.59 3.63
CA LEU A 71 -10.75 -15.76 4.59
C LEU A 71 -10.98 -14.39 3.97
N VAL A 72 -12.23 -14.09 3.63
CA VAL A 72 -12.64 -12.80 3.08
C VAL A 72 -13.33 -11.98 4.17
N GLN A 73 -12.86 -10.76 4.38
CA GLN A 73 -13.48 -9.83 5.30
C GLN A 73 -13.64 -8.47 4.64
N GLU A 74 -14.86 -7.92 4.72
CA GLU A 74 -15.14 -6.54 4.36
C GLU A 74 -14.85 -5.65 5.57
N VAL A 75 -14.16 -4.55 5.32
CA VAL A 75 -13.78 -3.57 6.34
C VAL A 75 -14.07 -2.17 5.84
N GLU A 76 -14.47 -1.29 6.76
CA GLU A 76 -14.71 0.12 6.48
C GLU A 76 -13.60 0.96 7.12
N THR A 77 -13.09 1.95 6.38
CA THR A 77 -12.12 2.88 6.92
C THR A 77 -12.78 3.82 7.92
N SER A 78 -12.27 3.88 9.16
CA SER A 78 -12.78 4.81 10.19
C SER A 78 -12.51 6.29 9.90
N GLY A 79 -11.67 6.58 8.91
CA GLY A 79 -11.29 7.92 8.51
C GLY A 79 -10.62 7.92 7.14
N ARG A 80 -9.89 8.98 6.83
CA ARG A 80 -9.19 9.11 5.54
C ARG A 80 -8.00 8.18 5.49
N LEU A 81 -7.94 7.36 4.44
CA LEU A 81 -6.84 6.45 4.19
C LEU A 81 -6.01 6.96 3.00
N LEU A 82 -4.69 7.04 3.20
CA LEU A 82 -3.74 7.38 2.15
C LEU A 82 -2.75 6.23 1.99
N VAL A 83 -2.88 5.49 0.89
CA VAL A 83 -1.97 4.41 0.51
C VAL A 83 -1.13 4.85 -0.68
N GLY A 84 0.17 4.59 -0.65
CA GLY A 84 1.07 4.92 -1.76
C GLY A 84 1.59 6.36 -1.78
N HIS A 85 1.59 7.07 -0.64
CA HIS A 85 2.06 8.46 -0.58
C HIS A 85 3.49 8.68 -1.11
N GLY A 86 4.35 7.65 -1.00
CA GLY A 86 5.72 7.66 -1.50
C GLY A 86 5.85 7.35 -3.00
N ASN A 87 4.75 7.03 -3.71
CA ASN A 87 4.80 6.81 -5.14
C ASN A 87 5.10 8.14 -5.87
N PRO A 88 5.90 8.12 -6.95
CA PRO A 88 6.17 9.31 -7.74
C PRO A 88 4.87 9.94 -8.27
N SER A 89 4.71 11.24 -8.06
CA SER A 89 3.49 11.95 -8.45
C SER A 89 3.78 13.41 -8.76
N VAL A 90 3.15 13.91 -9.83
CA VAL A 90 3.24 15.32 -10.24
C VAL A 90 2.49 16.27 -9.30
N VAL A 91 1.67 15.74 -8.39
CA VAL A 91 0.96 16.49 -7.34
C VAL A 91 1.65 16.37 -5.97
N ASP A 92 2.91 15.91 -5.94
CA ASP A 92 3.78 15.69 -4.77
C ASP A 92 3.39 14.53 -3.84
N VAL A 93 2.15 14.07 -3.93
CA VAL A 93 1.63 12.96 -3.11
C VAL A 93 1.21 11.83 -4.04
N GLY A 94 1.80 10.66 -3.85
CA GLY A 94 1.42 9.45 -4.57
C GLY A 94 0.11 8.86 -4.06
N LEU A 95 -0.54 8.06 -4.91
CA LEU A 95 -1.68 7.25 -4.55
C LEU A 95 -1.51 5.85 -5.12
N THR A 96 -1.98 4.83 -4.41
CA THR A 96 -2.05 3.47 -4.93
C THR A 96 -3.48 3.18 -5.40
N VAL A 97 -3.62 2.98 -6.72
CA VAL A 97 -4.89 2.60 -7.37
C VAL A 97 -4.70 1.36 -8.21
N HIS A 98 -5.75 0.57 -8.37
CA HIS A 98 -5.75 -0.63 -9.20
C HIS A 98 -5.48 -0.25 -10.66
N HIS A 99 -4.50 -0.92 -11.29
CA HIS A 99 -4.01 -0.57 -12.62
C HIS A 99 -5.09 -0.56 -13.71
N THR A 100 -6.00 -1.52 -13.67
CA THR A 100 -7.06 -1.68 -14.69
C THR A 100 -8.31 -0.85 -14.40
N TRP A 101 -8.62 -0.61 -13.12
CA TRP A 101 -9.95 -0.13 -12.69
C TRP A 101 -9.92 1.26 -12.08
N GLY A 102 -8.74 1.78 -11.72
CA GLY A 102 -8.57 3.11 -11.16
C GLY A 102 -9.17 3.28 -9.77
N VAL A 103 -9.66 2.20 -9.15
CA VAL A 103 -10.17 2.19 -7.78
C VAL A 103 -9.00 2.20 -6.78
N PRO A 104 -9.15 2.82 -5.60
CA PRO A 104 -8.18 2.68 -4.52
C PRO A 104 -7.96 1.21 -4.15
N VAL A 105 -6.72 0.85 -3.82
CA VAL A 105 -6.36 -0.51 -3.40
C VAL A 105 -5.38 -0.45 -2.24
N ILE A 106 -5.54 -1.35 -1.27
CA ILE A 106 -4.53 -1.59 -0.23
C ILE A 106 -3.73 -2.82 -0.66
N PRO A 107 -2.43 -2.69 -0.95
CA PRO A 107 -1.61 -3.82 -1.33
C PRO A 107 -1.60 -4.91 -0.25
N GLY A 108 -1.66 -6.17 -0.66
CA GLY A 108 -1.58 -7.32 0.25
C GLY A 108 -0.30 -7.31 1.09
N SER A 109 0.82 -6.85 0.52
CA SER A 109 2.08 -6.65 1.25
C SER A 109 2.00 -5.57 2.34
N ALA A 110 1.16 -4.55 2.16
CA ALA A 110 0.93 -3.54 3.19
C ALA A 110 0.10 -4.12 4.35
N LEU A 111 -0.91 -4.94 4.02
CA LEU A 111 -1.72 -5.66 5.03
C LEU A 111 -0.86 -6.66 5.81
N GLU A 112 -0.06 -7.45 5.09
CA GLU A 112 0.91 -8.37 5.67
C GLU A 112 1.87 -7.64 6.61
N GLY A 113 2.48 -6.54 6.15
CA GLY A 113 3.44 -5.78 6.94
C GLY A 113 2.84 -5.17 8.21
N VAL A 114 1.61 -4.63 8.13
CA VAL A 114 0.91 -4.09 9.31
C VAL A 114 0.58 -5.21 10.30
N LEU A 115 0.06 -6.34 9.84
CA LEU A 115 -0.27 -7.47 10.70
C LEU A 115 0.99 -8.08 11.32
N ALA A 116 2.04 -8.29 10.54
CA ALA A 116 3.34 -8.79 11.00
C ALA A 116 3.92 -7.89 12.09
N SER A 117 3.89 -6.56 11.88
CA SER A 117 4.32 -5.57 12.88
C SER A 117 3.46 -5.63 14.14
N TYR A 118 2.13 -5.70 14.00
CA TYR A 118 1.22 -5.82 15.14
C TYR A 118 1.48 -7.10 15.95
N VAL A 119 1.60 -8.25 15.27
CA VAL A 119 1.89 -9.54 15.92
C VAL A 119 3.24 -9.46 16.64
N ALA A 120 4.28 -8.92 16.01
CA ALA A 120 5.60 -8.82 16.63
C ALA A 120 5.61 -7.92 17.89
N ARG A 121 4.83 -6.84 17.90
CA ARG A 121 4.87 -5.80 18.94
C ARG A 121 3.89 -6.03 20.08
N GLU A 122 2.67 -6.45 19.76
CA GLU A 122 1.56 -6.50 20.71
C GLU A 122 1.27 -7.93 21.18
N VAL A 123 1.49 -8.92 20.32
CA VAL A 123 1.15 -10.33 20.59
C VAL A 123 2.37 -11.15 21.01
N GLY A 124 3.47 -11.01 20.28
CA GLY A 124 4.74 -11.69 20.52
C GLY A 124 5.35 -11.35 21.87
N GLY A 125 5.95 -12.35 22.53
CA GLY A 125 6.64 -12.18 23.80
C GLY A 125 8.14 -12.01 23.62
N THR A 126 8.75 -11.09 24.37
CA THR A 126 10.21 -10.87 24.41
C THR A 126 10.92 -11.72 25.47
N ASP A 127 10.19 -12.25 26.44
CA ASP A 127 10.76 -12.81 27.66
C ASP A 127 10.49 -14.31 27.80
N ASP A 128 11.42 -15.02 28.42
CA ASP A 128 11.39 -16.48 28.54
C ASP A 128 10.41 -17.04 29.59
N GLU A 129 9.87 -16.18 30.47
CA GLU A 129 8.91 -16.55 31.53
C GLU A 129 7.44 -16.37 31.13
N GLY A 130 7.17 -15.94 29.89
CA GLY A 130 5.82 -15.65 29.41
C GLY A 130 5.03 -16.85 28.85
N ASP A 131 3.80 -16.57 28.42
CA ASP A 131 2.92 -17.52 27.73
C ASP A 131 3.66 -18.19 26.53
N PRO A 132 3.72 -19.54 26.49
CA PRO A 132 4.38 -20.29 25.42
C PRO A 132 3.93 -19.89 24.01
N ILE A 133 2.67 -19.50 23.82
CA ILE A 133 2.14 -19.09 22.51
C ILE A 133 2.77 -17.76 22.08
N ARG A 134 2.93 -16.82 23.01
CA ARG A 134 3.52 -15.50 22.73
C ARG A 134 4.99 -15.64 22.30
N ARG A 135 5.74 -16.57 22.90
CA ARG A 135 7.11 -16.88 22.46
C ARG A 135 7.15 -17.38 21.02
N LYS A 136 6.19 -18.24 20.62
CA LYS A 136 6.10 -18.75 19.24
C LYS A 136 5.67 -17.68 18.23
N LEU A 137 5.02 -16.61 18.67
CA LEU A 137 4.59 -15.48 17.84
C LEU A 137 5.57 -14.30 17.86
N ARG A 138 6.72 -14.42 18.52
CA ARG A 138 7.75 -13.39 18.53
C ARG A 138 8.21 -13.08 17.09
N GLY A 139 8.29 -11.79 16.75
CA GLY A 139 8.83 -11.34 15.47
C GLY A 139 10.36 -11.45 15.38
N PRO A 140 10.94 -11.26 14.18
CA PRO A 140 12.38 -11.22 14.00
C PRO A 140 12.99 -9.94 14.58
N ARG A 141 14.23 -10.00 15.06
CA ARG A 141 15.00 -8.82 15.46
C ARG A 141 16.06 -8.51 14.40
N TRP A 142 16.09 -7.25 13.98
CA TRP A 142 17.02 -6.76 12.97
C TRP A 142 17.94 -5.69 13.57
N GLU A 143 19.23 -5.78 13.27
CA GLU A 143 20.22 -4.76 13.59
C GLU A 143 21.00 -4.41 12.33
N ARG A 144 20.96 -3.13 11.93
CA ARG A 144 21.68 -2.63 10.74
C ARG A 144 21.43 -3.46 9.46
N GLY A 145 20.19 -3.95 9.30
CA GLY A 145 19.79 -4.77 8.14
C GLY A 145 20.15 -6.25 8.23
N VAL A 146 20.78 -6.69 9.33
CA VAL A 146 21.09 -8.10 9.61
C VAL A 146 20.10 -8.64 10.62
N MET A 147 19.53 -9.82 10.37
CA MET A 147 18.67 -10.49 11.34
C MET A 147 19.55 -11.08 12.43
N VAL A 148 19.40 -10.61 13.66
CA VAL A 148 20.17 -11.05 14.83
C VAL A 148 19.42 -12.09 15.66
N GLU A 149 18.09 -12.12 15.56
CA GLU A 149 17.28 -13.17 16.18
C GLU A 149 16.17 -13.61 15.22
N PRO A 150 16.02 -14.92 14.97
CA PRO A 150 14.96 -15.43 14.12
C PRO A 150 13.59 -15.29 14.81
N PRO A 151 12.52 -15.21 14.00
CA PRO A 151 11.16 -15.20 14.53
C PRO A 151 10.81 -16.53 15.19
N GLY A 152 9.78 -16.51 16.04
CA GLY A 152 9.18 -17.72 16.59
C GLY A 152 8.51 -18.59 15.51
N GLU A 153 8.29 -19.86 15.84
CA GLU A 153 7.76 -20.87 14.91
C GLU A 153 6.43 -20.46 14.26
N LEU A 154 5.48 -19.92 15.04
CA LEU A 154 4.17 -19.52 14.53
C LEU A 154 4.27 -18.24 13.70
N TYR A 155 5.11 -17.28 14.11
CA TYR A 155 5.35 -16.09 13.29
C TYR A 155 5.94 -16.47 11.92
N ALA A 156 6.96 -17.33 11.91
CA ALA A 156 7.58 -17.83 10.68
C ALA A 156 6.61 -18.64 9.82
N ALA A 157 5.67 -19.36 10.43
CA ALA A 157 4.62 -20.06 9.70
C ALA A 157 3.63 -19.09 9.03
N LEU A 158 3.31 -17.95 9.66
CA LEU A 158 2.39 -16.96 9.10
C LEU A 158 3.04 -16.14 7.97
N PHE A 159 4.20 -15.53 8.24
CA PHE A 159 4.82 -14.50 7.38
C PHE A 159 6.09 -14.98 6.65
N GLY A 160 6.60 -16.16 7.00
CA GLY A 160 7.87 -16.65 6.50
C GLY A 160 9.09 -16.06 7.22
N MET A 161 10.26 -16.49 6.77
CA MET A 161 11.56 -15.97 7.17
C MET A 161 12.56 -16.15 6.01
N PRO A 162 13.40 -15.15 5.71
CA PRO A 162 14.46 -15.32 4.72
C PRO A 162 15.49 -16.33 5.20
N GLU A 163 16.23 -16.90 4.26
CA GLU A 163 17.43 -17.67 4.59
C GLU A 163 18.47 -16.74 5.20
N VAL A 164 19.04 -17.15 6.33
CA VAL A 164 20.10 -16.41 6.99
C VAL A 164 21.39 -17.14 6.73
N ALA A 165 22.29 -16.52 5.97
CA ALA A 165 23.68 -16.96 5.94
C ALA A 165 24.20 -16.81 7.37
N GLY A 166 24.42 -17.93 8.06
CA GLY A 166 24.85 -17.92 9.46
C GLY A 166 25.99 -16.93 9.70
N GLY A 167 25.88 -16.16 10.77
CA GLY A 167 26.82 -15.12 11.18
C GLY A 167 27.08 -15.20 12.69
N ASP A 168 27.83 -14.24 13.23
CA ASP A 168 28.16 -14.20 14.66
C ASP A 168 26.89 -14.19 15.52
N GLY A 169 26.57 -15.32 16.16
CA GLY A 169 25.42 -15.48 17.05
C GLY A 169 24.11 -15.94 16.40
N VAL A 170 24.06 -16.15 15.08
CA VAL A 170 22.87 -16.65 14.38
C VAL A 170 23.19 -17.92 13.61
N GLU A 171 22.63 -19.04 14.04
CA GLU A 171 22.77 -20.31 13.32
C GLU A 171 22.21 -20.19 11.91
N ALA A 172 22.95 -20.74 10.94
CA ALA A 172 22.48 -20.82 9.55
C ALA A 172 21.17 -21.63 9.53
N GLY A 173 20.09 -20.95 9.17
CA GLY A 173 18.75 -21.53 9.08
C GLY A 173 18.24 -21.41 7.65
N GLY A 174 17.69 -22.50 7.11
CA GLY A 174 17.04 -22.49 5.81
C GLY A 174 15.84 -21.55 5.80
N GLY A 175 15.69 -20.75 4.75
CA GLY A 175 14.53 -19.86 4.60
C GLY A 175 13.21 -20.62 4.61
N ARG A 176 12.15 -19.99 5.12
CA ARG A 176 10.78 -20.53 5.15
C ARG A 176 9.83 -19.56 4.46
N ARG A 177 9.01 -20.07 3.55
CA ARG A 177 7.90 -19.31 2.98
C ARG A 177 6.73 -19.28 3.99
N GLY A 178 6.07 -18.13 4.12
CA GLY A 178 4.82 -18.03 4.88
C GLY A 178 3.72 -18.91 4.29
N ALA A 179 2.87 -19.46 5.16
CA ALA A 179 1.74 -20.29 4.79
C ALA A 179 0.48 -19.48 4.47
N VAL A 180 0.46 -18.18 4.79
CA VAL A 180 -0.67 -17.28 4.54
C VAL A 180 -0.36 -16.41 3.33
N CYS A 181 -1.31 -16.30 2.40
CA CYS A 181 -1.24 -15.38 1.29
C CYS A 181 -2.11 -14.15 1.57
N PHE A 182 -1.52 -12.96 1.52
CA PHE A 182 -2.23 -11.70 1.67
C PHE A 182 -2.57 -11.15 0.28
N HIS A 183 -3.86 -11.15 -0.04
CA HIS A 183 -4.37 -10.54 -1.27
C HIS A 183 -4.61 -9.04 -1.06
N ASP A 184 -4.58 -8.29 -2.17
CA ASP A 184 -4.93 -6.87 -2.16
C ASP A 184 -6.38 -6.65 -1.68
N ALA A 185 -6.60 -5.65 -0.83
CA ALA A 185 -7.97 -5.25 -0.49
C ALA A 185 -8.52 -4.32 -1.58
N LEU A 186 -9.54 -4.80 -2.27
CA LEU A 186 -10.25 -4.09 -3.32
C LEU A 186 -11.46 -3.31 -2.77
N LEU A 187 -11.80 -2.19 -3.42
CA LEU A 187 -12.99 -1.40 -3.12
C LEU A 187 -14.28 -2.22 -3.33
N VAL A 188 -15.14 -2.32 -2.33
CA VAL A 188 -16.48 -2.90 -2.54
C VAL A 188 -17.28 -1.98 -3.48
N PRO A 189 -17.83 -2.47 -4.61
CA PRO A 189 -18.47 -1.64 -5.61
C PRO A 189 -19.86 -1.16 -5.14
N GLU A 190 -19.89 -0.07 -4.39
CA GLU A 190 -21.11 0.62 -3.98
C GLU A 190 -21.39 1.84 -4.88
N GLY A 191 -22.33 1.67 -5.81
CA GLY A 191 -22.66 2.72 -6.77
C GLY A 191 -21.55 2.96 -7.79
N ARG A 192 -21.36 4.22 -8.20
CA ARG A 192 -20.42 4.60 -9.27
C ARG A 192 -19.46 5.73 -8.90
N VAL A 193 -19.46 6.14 -7.63
CA VAL A 193 -18.63 7.25 -7.15
C VAL A 193 -17.39 6.68 -6.49
N LEU A 194 -16.22 7.12 -6.93
CA LEU A 194 -14.97 6.78 -6.24
C LEU A 194 -14.89 7.49 -4.89
N PRO A 195 -14.43 6.82 -3.81
CA PRO A 195 -14.32 7.41 -2.48
C PRO A 195 -13.05 8.27 -2.34
N LEU A 196 -12.77 9.13 -3.34
CA LEU A 196 -11.62 10.02 -3.33
C LEU A 196 -11.96 11.34 -2.64
N ALA A 197 -11.11 11.75 -1.70
CA ALA A 197 -11.22 13.04 -1.03
C ALA A 197 -9.95 13.87 -1.25
N ARG A 198 -10.12 15.19 -1.41
CA ARG A 198 -8.99 16.13 -1.37
C ARG A 198 -8.65 16.40 0.08
N ASP A 199 -7.36 16.32 0.41
CA ASP A 199 -6.82 16.69 1.72
C ASP A 199 -5.62 17.63 1.60
N VAL A 200 -5.18 18.18 2.74
CA VAL A 200 -3.97 18.99 2.88
C VAL A 200 -3.06 18.33 3.90
N ILE A 201 -1.82 18.03 3.48
CA ILE A 201 -0.79 17.50 4.36
C ILE A 201 0.19 18.63 4.67
N THR A 202 0.34 18.99 5.94
CA THR A 202 1.37 19.92 6.42
C THR A 202 2.56 19.15 6.98
N VAL A 203 3.75 19.37 6.42
CA VAL A 203 4.98 18.72 6.91
C VAL A 203 5.42 19.41 8.21
N HIS A 204 5.36 18.68 9.33
CA HIS A 204 5.77 19.20 10.64
C HIS A 204 7.22 18.85 11.04
N GLN A 205 7.96 18.08 10.22
CA GLN A 205 9.34 17.64 10.53
C GLN A 205 10.23 17.74 9.29
N LYS A 206 10.78 18.94 9.02
CA LYS A 206 11.80 19.15 7.98
C LYS A 206 13.13 18.38 8.20
N PRO A 207 13.63 18.16 9.43
CA PRO A 207 14.97 17.57 9.62
C PRO A 207 15.13 16.12 9.14
N TYR A 208 14.06 15.38 8.87
CA TYR A 208 14.13 13.99 8.37
C TYR A 208 14.36 13.90 6.85
N TYR A 209 14.07 14.97 6.10
CA TYR A 209 14.20 15.01 4.64
C TYR A 209 15.48 15.71 4.14
N ASP A 210 16.20 16.38 5.03
CA ASP A 210 17.46 17.10 4.74
C ASP A 210 18.71 16.30 5.15
N GLY A 211 18.58 14.98 5.34
CA GLY A 211 19.67 14.06 5.70
C GLY A 211 20.40 13.47 4.51
#